data_AF-A0A662FA28-F1
#
_entry.id   AF-A0A662FA28-F1
#
_cell.length_a   1.000
_cell.length_b   1.000
_cell.length_c   1.000
_cell.angle_alpha   90.00
_cell.angle_beta   90.00
_cell.angle_gamma   90.00
#
_symmetry.space_group_name_H-M   'P 1'
#
loop_
_entity.id
_entity.type
_entity.pdbx_description
1 polymer ?
#
loop_
_entity_poly.entity_id
_entity_poly.type
_entity_poly.pdbx_seq_one_letter_code
_entity_poly.pdbx_strand_id
1 'polypeptide(L)'
;ADRLNVKIVGIDAPLSWPKHGKLRQCELLLKKMKIRFFPVRYGGMKKLTQRGTRLAKTLQRCGFDVIELFPGGSYDLLGLKRKDVNGVNAFLSGFDSKAKNVDEADAAIGLFSLWLYKHGLGLMLKGNDGSILLAKPSVYLGKLINGRFIKRINRFVLEAKIGGVRRKVYLRNTGKLADYFYRRNEIYVSEYAGKYRYILRAVNDPYGGKVMADPFLDVHIVKGWLRMSGIIARQRKVKFGDFVFDLSWKDGICEVKGANMHWKNDKGIAIFPDVYSKRAEKQIKKLSEMKKKTRMIVFVSHFPAKGVALNPEFEHLVELFRCALKKGLSVKALSTIIVDNYWIFEKETPFLWLRQ
;
A
#
# COMPACT_ATOMS: atom_id res chain seq x y z
N ALA A 1 -16.55 -8.46 -33.00
CA ALA A 1 -15.86 -8.07 -31.76
C ALA A 1 -16.69 -8.44 -30.52
N ASP A 2 -17.62 -9.38 -30.65
CA ASP A 2 -18.74 -9.59 -29.72
C ASP A 2 -18.48 -10.64 -28.65
N ARG A 3 -17.25 -10.76 -28.16
CA ARG A 3 -16.91 -11.72 -27.08
C ARG A 3 -16.30 -11.12 -25.82
N LEU A 4 -16.05 -9.81 -25.79
CA LEU A 4 -15.56 -9.14 -24.59
C LEU A 4 -16.40 -7.87 -24.37
N ASN A 5 -17.18 -7.85 -23.28
CA ASN A 5 -17.90 -6.65 -22.81
C ASN A 5 -16.89 -5.65 -22.21
N VAL A 6 -15.96 -5.17 -23.05
CA VAL A 6 -14.92 -4.21 -22.65
C VAL A 6 -15.52 -2.81 -22.71
N LYS A 7 -15.60 -2.15 -21.56
CA LYS A 7 -16.04 -0.75 -21.48
C LYS A 7 -14.91 0.26 -21.33
N ILE A 8 -13.74 -0.21 -20.86
CA ILE A 8 -12.58 0.64 -20.54
C ILE A 8 -11.34 0.09 -21.24
N VAL A 9 -10.60 0.97 -21.92
CA VAL A 9 -9.33 0.65 -22.59
C VAL A 9 -8.24 1.57 -22.04
N GLY A 10 -7.16 0.97 -21.54
CA GLY A 10 -5.97 1.71 -21.13
C GLY A 10 -4.92 1.75 -22.23
N ILE A 11 -4.30 2.91 -22.46
CA ILE A 11 -3.23 3.08 -23.45
C ILE A 11 -1.98 3.60 -22.75
N ASP A 12 -0.87 2.88 -22.85
CA ASP A 12 0.45 3.36 -22.41
C ASP A 12 1.05 4.32 -23.44
N ALA A 13 0.48 5.52 -23.51
CA ALA A 13 0.98 6.63 -24.30
C ALA A 13 0.32 7.93 -23.84
N PRO A 14 0.98 9.08 -23.98
CA PRO A 14 0.32 10.36 -23.84
C PRO A 14 -0.86 10.52 -24.82
N LEU A 15 -2.03 10.86 -24.30
CA LEU A 15 -3.28 10.97 -25.06
C LEU A 15 -3.70 12.42 -25.31
N SER A 16 -2.88 13.38 -24.88
CA SER A 16 -3.16 14.81 -25.01
C SER A 16 -1.89 15.65 -25.12
N TRP A 17 -2.06 16.90 -25.53
CA TRP A 17 -1.00 17.90 -25.60
C TRP A 17 -1.12 18.91 -24.45
N PRO A 18 -0.01 19.49 -23.98
CA PRO A 18 -0.07 20.57 -23.01
C PRO A 18 -0.78 21.78 -23.62
N LYS A 19 -1.71 22.35 -22.85
CA LYS A 19 -2.41 23.60 -23.23
C LYS A 19 -1.48 24.80 -23.12
N HIS A 20 -0.62 24.83 -22.10
CA HIS A 20 0.36 25.89 -21.86
C HIS A 20 1.73 25.30 -21.52
N GLY A 21 2.80 25.98 -21.94
CA GLY A 21 4.17 25.58 -21.64
C GLY A 21 4.61 24.25 -22.28
N LYS A 22 5.59 23.59 -21.65
CA LYS A 22 6.24 22.37 -22.16
C LYS A 22 5.67 21.07 -21.61
N LEU A 23 4.96 21.11 -20.47
CA LEU A 23 4.50 19.95 -19.72
C LEU A 23 3.01 20.06 -19.43
N ARG A 24 2.31 18.93 -19.45
CA ARG A 24 0.94 18.79 -18.98
C ARG A 24 0.88 18.88 -17.46
N GLN A 25 -0.28 19.24 -16.91
CA GLN A 25 -0.47 19.30 -15.47
C GLN A 25 -0.31 17.91 -14.81
N CYS A 26 -0.75 16.84 -15.45
CA CYS A 26 -0.52 15.46 -14.96
C CYS A 26 0.99 15.10 -14.91
N GLU A 27 1.79 15.59 -15.85
CA GLU A 27 3.25 15.44 -15.86
C GLU A 27 3.93 16.26 -14.75
N LEU A 28 3.40 17.45 -14.43
CA LEU A 28 3.86 18.23 -13.28
C LEU A 28 3.57 17.50 -11.95
N LEU A 29 2.45 16.79 -11.84
CA LEU A 29 2.15 15.92 -10.70
C LEU A 29 3.16 14.77 -10.60
N LEU A 30 3.47 14.08 -11.70
CA LEU A 30 4.55 13.08 -11.72
C LEU A 30 5.89 13.66 -11.26
N LYS A 31 6.23 14.88 -11.71
CA LYS A 31 7.45 15.59 -11.30
C LYS A 31 7.45 15.90 -9.79
N LYS A 32 6.32 16.31 -9.21
CA LYS A 32 6.16 16.51 -7.75
C LYS A 32 6.39 15.20 -6.98
N MET A 33 5.89 14.08 -7.51
CA MET A 33 6.14 12.72 -7.00
C MET A 33 7.57 12.21 -7.25
N LYS A 34 8.40 13.01 -7.92
CA LYS A 34 9.77 12.67 -8.35
C LYS A 34 9.83 11.43 -9.27
N ILE A 35 8.73 11.10 -9.95
CA ILE A 35 8.65 10.03 -10.94
C ILE A 35 9.25 10.54 -12.25
N ARG A 36 10.16 9.76 -12.84
CA ARG A 36 10.82 10.12 -14.10
C ARG A 36 9.94 9.74 -15.29
N PHE A 37 9.80 10.66 -16.23
CA PHE A 37 9.04 10.52 -17.48
C PHE A 37 9.73 11.32 -18.60
N PHE A 38 9.33 11.08 -19.85
CA PHE A 38 9.77 11.86 -21.00
C PHE A 38 8.67 12.85 -21.42
N PRO A 39 8.98 14.16 -21.56
CA PRO A 39 7.98 15.16 -21.96
C PRO A 39 7.34 14.87 -23.32
N VAL A 40 6.03 15.11 -23.45
CA VAL A 40 5.28 14.75 -24.68
C VAL A 40 5.80 15.37 -25.97
N ARG A 41 6.43 16.56 -25.91
CA ARG A 41 6.95 17.27 -27.09
C ARG A 41 8.37 16.86 -27.49
N TYR A 42 9.03 16.00 -26.73
CA TYR A 42 10.47 15.71 -26.90
C TYR A 42 10.71 14.49 -27.79
N GLY A 43 11.50 14.66 -28.86
CA GLY A 43 12.00 13.56 -29.70
C GLY A 43 10.90 12.60 -30.18
N GLY A 44 11.15 11.30 -30.00
CA GLY A 44 10.20 10.23 -30.35
C GLY A 44 8.85 10.32 -29.63
N MET A 45 8.78 10.98 -28.47
CA MET A 45 7.55 11.12 -27.70
C MET A 45 6.50 11.96 -28.44
N LYS A 46 6.93 12.91 -29.29
CA LYS A 46 6.01 13.69 -30.13
C LYS A 46 5.21 12.78 -31.06
N LYS A 47 5.88 11.85 -31.76
CA LYS A 47 5.23 10.88 -32.65
C LYS A 47 4.34 9.91 -31.87
N LEU A 48 4.80 9.44 -30.71
CA LEU A 48 4.00 8.56 -29.85
C LEU A 48 2.72 9.26 -29.35
N THR A 49 2.82 10.52 -28.91
CA THR A 49 1.68 11.32 -28.47
C THR A 49 0.66 11.54 -29.58
N GLN A 50 1.12 11.84 -30.81
CA GLN A 50 0.23 11.95 -31.99
C GLN A 50 -0.54 10.64 -32.24
N ARG A 51 0.17 9.51 -32.21
CA ARG A 51 -0.43 8.18 -32.39
C ARG A 51 -1.42 7.83 -31.27
N GLY A 52 -1.02 8.04 -30.01
CA GLY A 52 -1.86 7.79 -28.84
C GLY A 52 -3.16 8.61 -28.89
N THR A 53 -3.05 9.91 -29.17
CA THR A 53 -4.21 10.80 -29.32
C THR A 53 -5.16 10.34 -30.44
N ARG A 54 -4.62 9.93 -31.60
CA ARG A 54 -5.44 9.43 -32.73
C ARG A 54 -6.13 8.11 -32.37
N LEU A 55 -5.42 7.18 -31.75
CA LEU A 55 -5.96 5.90 -31.31
C LEU A 55 -7.06 6.08 -30.26
N ALA A 56 -6.82 6.92 -29.26
CA ALA A 56 -7.81 7.24 -28.23
C ALA A 56 -9.10 7.80 -28.84
N LYS A 57 -9.00 8.78 -29.75
CA LYS A 57 -10.18 9.32 -30.46
C LYS A 57 -10.93 8.26 -31.26
N THR A 58 -10.22 7.32 -31.87
CA THR A 58 -10.84 6.24 -32.64
C THR A 58 -11.61 5.30 -31.71
N LEU A 59 -11.00 4.86 -30.61
CA LEU A 59 -11.63 4.00 -29.62
C LEU A 59 -12.82 4.69 -28.91
N GLN A 60 -12.70 5.98 -28.59
CA GLN A 60 -13.79 6.77 -28.00
C GLN A 60 -15.00 6.85 -28.95
N ARG A 61 -14.79 7.01 -30.27
CA ARG A 61 -15.88 6.96 -31.26
C ARG A 61 -16.54 5.57 -31.36
N CYS A 62 -15.81 4.52 -31.01
CA CYS A 62 -16.35 3.17 -30.89
C CYS A 62 -17.04 2.91 -29.53
N GLY A 63 -17.15 3.92 -28.65
CA GLY A 63 -17.86 3.82 -27.38
C GLY A 63 -17.02 3.35 -26.19
N PHE A 64 -15.70 3.24 -26.33
CA PHE A 64 -14.82 2.88 -25.21
C PHE A 64 -14.48 4.09 -24.34
N ASP A 65 -14.46 3.91 -23.01
CA ASP A 65 -13.80 4.82 -22.10
C ASP A 65 -12.28 4.62 -22.18
N VAL A 66 -11.55 5.63 -22.63
CA VAL A 66 -10.11 5.52 -22.89
C VAL A 66 -9.32 6.27 -21.82
N ILE A 67 -8.44 5.53 -21.15
CA ILE A 67 -7.61 6.03 -20.05
C ILE A 67 -6.13 5.98 -20.45
N GLU A 68 -5.44 7.08 -20.22
CA GLU A 68 -3.98 7.13 -20.33
C GLU A 68 -3.34 6.39 -19.14
N LEU A 69 -2.47 5.44 -19.46
CA LEU A 69 -1.67 4.69 -18.50
C LEU A 69 -0.21 5.16 -18.53
N PHE A 70 0.48 4.93 -17.42
CA PHE A 70 1.94 5.05 -17.36
C PHE A 70 2.53 4.00 -16.42
N PRO A 71 2.78 2.76 -16.90
CA PRO A 71 3.29 1.65 -16.10
C PRO A 71 4.55 2.04 -15.33
N GLY A 72 5.45 2.82 -15.94
CA GLY A 72 6.63 3.39 -15.30
C GLY A 72 6.38 4.07 -13.96
N GLY A 73 5.28 4.82 -13.84
CA GLY A 73 4.86 5.44 -12.58
C GLY A 73 4.30 4.43 -11.59
N SER A 74 3.51 3.46 -12.07
CA SER A 74 2.97 2.37 -11.26
C SER A 74 4.08 1.52 -10.64
N TYR A 75 5.14 1.15 -11.38
CA TYR A 75 6.30 0.45 -10.82
C TYR A 75 6.90 1.18 -9.61
N ASP A 76 7.11 2.50 -9.74
CA ASP A 76 7.71 3.32 -8.68
C ASP A 76 6.84 3.34 -7.40
N LEU A 77 5.51 3.38 -7.55
CA LEU A 77 4.56 3.43 -6.43
C LEU A 77 4.33 2.05 -5.79
N LEU A 78 4.38 0.98 -6.59
CA LEU A 78 4.30 -0.41 -6.11
C LEU A 78 5.62 -0.89 -5.49
N GLY A 79 6.71 -0.12 -5.66
CA GLY A 79 8.04 -0.51 -5.19
C GLY A 79 8.68 -1.63 -5.99
N LEU A 80 8.19 -1.88 -7.21
CA LEU A 80 8.71 -2.86 -8.15
C LEU A 80 9.88 -2.27 -8.96
N LYS A 81 10.83 -3.11 -9.35
CA LYS A 81 11.91 -2.71 -10.25
C LYS A 81 11.36 -2.61 -11.67
N ARG A 82 11.58 -1.47 -12.34
CA ARG A 82 11.22 -1.32 -13.76
C ARG A 82 11.95 -2.35 -14.61
N LYS A 83 11.30 -2.86 -15.66
CA LYS A 83 11.81 -3.90 -16.58
C LYS A 83 12.09 -5.27 -15.93
N ASP A 84 11.62 -5.49 -14.70
CA ASP A 84 11.74 -6.78 -14.01
C ASP A 84 10.49 -7.64 -14.27
N VAL A 85 10.52 -8.38 -15.38
CA VAL A 85 9.40 -9.24 -15.82
C VAL A 85 9.07 -10.30 -14.75
N ASN A 86 10.07 -10.89 -14.11
CA ASN A 86 9.88 -11.88 -13.06
C ASN A 86 9.23 -11.26 -11.82
N GLY A 87 9.68 -10.07 -11.42
CA GLY A 87 9.07 -9.31 -10.33
C GLY A 87 7.60 -8.98 -10.61
N VAL A 88 7.25 -8.62 -11.85
CA VAL A 88 5.86 -8.39 -12.27
C VAL A 88 5.03 -9.67 -12.20
N ASN A 89 5.52 -10.78 -12.77
CA ASN A 89 4.79 -12.05 -12.73
C ASN A 89 4.61 -12.55 -11.29
N ALA A 90 5.59 -12.36 -10.41
CA ALA A 90 5.45 -12.67 -8.99
C ALA A 90 4.37 -11.80 -8.31
N PHE A 91 4.41 -10.48 -8.52
CA PHE A 91 3.44 -9.53 -7.98
C PHE A 91 2.02 -9.77 -8.52
N LEU A 92 1.88 -10.13 -9.80
CA LEU A 92 0.62 -10.39 -10.49
C LEU A 92 0.25 -11.87 -10.56
N SER A 93 0.89 -12.74 -9.76
CA SER A 93 0.58 -14.17 -9.77
C SER A 93 -0.84 -14.48 -9.30
N GLY A 94 -1.48 -13.60 -8.54
CA GLY A 94 -2.91 -13.69 -8.22
C GLY A 94 -3.83 -13.54 -9.43
N PHE A 95 -3.31 -13.04 -10.56
CA PHE A 95 -3.98 -12.95 -11.85
C PHE A 95 -3.39 -13.92 -12.89
N ASP A 96 -2.59 -14.90 -12.46
CA ASP A 96 -1.91 -15.87 -13.33
C ASP A 96 -1.06 -15.21 -14.45
N SER A 97 -0.44 -14.06 -14.16
CA SER A 97 0.40 -13.33 -15.11
C SER A 97 1.58 -14.18 -15.59
N LYS A 98 1.80 -14.19 -16.92
CA LYS A 98 2.88 -14.92 -17.61
C LYS A 98 3.54 -14.04 -18.66
N ALA A 99 3.83 -12.78 -18.33
CA ALA A 99 4.55 -11.87 -19.21
C ALA A 99 5.91 -12.47 -19.59
N LYS A 100 6.24 -12.43 -20.87
CA LYS A 100 7.49 -12.98 -21.44
C LYS A 100 8.54 -11.91 -21.70
N ASN A 101 8.13 -10.66 -21.79
CA ASN A 101 8.99 -9.52 -22.09
C ASN A 101 8.51 -8.27 -21.34
N VAL A 102 9.27 -7.17 -21.48
CA VAL A 102 9.01 -5.90 -20.79
C VAL A 102 7.68 -5.28 -21.23
N ASP A 103 7.34 -5.34 -22.52
CA ASP A 103 6.11 -4.73 -23.04
C ASP A 103 4.86 -5.46 -22.52
N GLU A 104 4.89 -6.79 -22.44
CA GLU A 104 3.84 -7.59 -21.80
C GLU A 104 3.74 -7.31 -20.31
N ALA A 105 4.87 -7.11 -19.61
CA ALA A 105 4.89 -6.77 -18.20
C ALA A 105 4.30 -5.36 -17.96
N ASP A 106 4.62 -4.40 -18.82
CA ASP A 106 4.07 -3.03 -18.78
C ASP A 106 2.55 -3.05 -19.05
N ALA A 107 2.10 -3.85 -20.01
CA ALA A 107 0.66 -4.07 -20.26
C ALA A 107 -0.05 -4.70 -19.05
N ALA A 108 0.57 -5.69 -18.40
CA ALA A 108 0.01 -6.34 -17.21
C ALA A 108 -0.10 -5.37 -16.02
N ILE A 109 0.91 -4.53 -15.79
CA ILE A 109 0.86 -3.46 -14.78
C ILE A 109 -0.17 -2.38 -15.14
N GLY A 110 -0.31 -2.07 -16.43
CA GLY A 110 -1.37 -1.21 -16.96
C GLY A 110 -2.76 -1.77 -16.64
N LEU A 111 -2.98 -3.05 -16.89
CA LEU A 111 -4.23 -3.74 -16.57
C LEU A 111 -4.49 -3.78 -15.06
N PHE A 112 -3.47 -4.02 -14.23
CA PHE A 112 -3.60 -3.93 -12.78
C PHE A 112 -4.01 -2.51 -12.33
N SER A 113 -3.48 -1.47 -12.98
CA SER A 113 -3.86 -0.08 -12.70
C SER A 113 -5.33 0.19 -13.05
N LEU A 114 -5.83 -0.35 -14.17
CA LEU A 114 -7.26 -0.32 -14.54
C LEU A 114 -8.13 -1.12 -13.57
N TRP A 115 -7.67 -2.29 -13.13
CA TRP A 115 -8.38 -3.12 -12.16
C TRP A 115 -8.55 -2.37 -10.84
N LEU A 116 -7.51 -1.69 -10.35
CA LEU A 116 -7.62 -0.80 -9.19
C LEU A 116 -8.60 0.34 -9.45
N TYR A 117 -8.54 0.97 -10.62
CA TYR A 117 -9.47 2.05 -10.98
C TYR A 117 -10.94 1.60 -10.94
N LYS A 118 -11.25 0.40 -11.47
CA LYS A 118 -12.59 -0.19 -11.42
C LYS A 118 -13.09 -0.42 -9.98
N HIS A 119 -12.17 -0.64 -9.03
CA HIS A 119 -12.48 -0.76 -7.60
C HIS A 119 -12.48 0.59 -6.86
N GLY A 120 -12.36 1.72 -7.55
CA GLY A 120 -12.24 3.05 -6.92
C GLY A 120 -10.88 3.32 -6.26
N LEU A 121 -9.89 2.45 -6.50
CA LEU A 121 -8.56 2.48 -5.89
C LEU A 121 -7.45 2.91 -6.87
N GLY A 122 -7.81 3.37 -8.08
CA GLY A 122 -6.86 3.97 -9.03
C GLY A 122 -6.33 5.32 -8.56
N LEU A 123 -5.08 5.66 -8.88
CA LEU A 123 -4.53 6.99 -8.67
C LEU A 123 -4.58 7.78 -9.97
N MET A 124 -5.64 8.57 -10.15
CA MET A 124 -5.81 9.41 -11.34
C MET A 124 -5.16 10.77 -11.14
N LEU A 125 -4.03 11.01 -11.81
CA LEU A 125 -3.38 12.31 -11.88
C LEU A 125 -4.07 13.16 -12.93
N LYS A 126 -5.04 13.99 -12.53
CA LYS A 126 -5.82 14.82 -13.44
C LYS A 126 -5.27 16.25 -13.55
N GLY A 127 -5.34 16.79 -14.75
CA GLY A 127 -5.08 18.17 -15.09
C GLY A 127 -6.05 18.66 -16.17
N ASN A 128 -6.06 19.97 -16.42
CA ASN A 128 -6.92 20.58 -17.43
C ASN A 128 -6.54 20.23 -18.88
N ASP A 129 -5.36 19.63 -19.09
CA ASP A 129 -4.76 19.28 -20.37
C ASP A 129 -4.34 17.81 -20.47
N GLY A 130 -4.85 16.96 -19.58
CA GLY A 130 -4.64 15.51 -19.63
C GLY A 130 -4.80 14.84 -18.27
N SER A 131 -4.83 13.52 -18.28
CA SER A 131 -4.81 12.70 -17.07
C SER A 131 -3.88 11.51 -17.25
N ILE A 132 -3.37 10.95 -16.15
CA ILE A 132 -2.59 9.70 -16.13
C ILE A 132 -3.11 8.85 -15.00
N LEU A 133 -3.47 7.60 -15.28
CA LEU A 133 -3.81 6.62 -14.26
C LEU A 133 -2.57 5.82 -13.84
N LEU A 134 -2.32 5.80 -12.53
CA LEU A 134 -1.31 4.95 -11.89
C LEU A 134 -1.97 3.97 -10.92
N ALA A 135 -1.26 2.88 -10.62
CA ALA A 135 -1.59 2.02 -9.49
C ALA A 135 -1.28 2.73 -8.16
N LYS A 136 -2.20 2.69 -7.20
CA LYS A 136 -1.90 3.08 -5.82
C LYS A 136 -0.91 2.08 -5.18
N PRO A 137 -0.15 2.50 -4.15
CA PRO A 137 0.70 1.61 -3.37
C PRO A 137 -0.08 0.36 -2.96
N SER A 138 0.43 -0.80 -3.35
CA SER A 138 -0.23 -2.08 -3.16
C SER A 138 0.82 -3.16 -2.91
N VAL A 139 0.47 -4.16 -2.12
CA VAL A 139 1.33 -5.30 -1.82
C VAL A 139 0.56 -6.59 -2.07
N TYR A 140 1.21 -7.54 -2.75
CA TYR A 140 0.68 -8.87 -2.94
C TYR A 140 0.85 -9.70 -1.67
N LEU A 141 -0.23 -10.29 -1.18
CA LEU A 141 -0.24 -11.13 0.02
C LEU A 141 0.19 -12.58 -0.27
N GLY A 142 0.41 -12.93 -1.54
CA GLY A 142 0.46 -14.32 -1.96
C GLY A 142 -0.93 -14.83 -2.33
N LYS A 143 -0.99 -15.99 -3.00
CA LYS A 143 -2.27 -16.66 -3.27
C LYS A 143 -2.90 -17.03 -1.93
N LEU A 144 -3.99 -16.36 -1.58
CA LEU A 144 -4.65 -16.58 -0.31
C LEU A 144 -5.38 -17.92 -0.31
N ILE A 145 -5.14 -18.69 0.73
CA ILE A 145 -5.75 -19.99 0.99
C ILE A 145 -6.57 -19.83 2.26
N ASN A 146 -7.85 -20.17 2.20
CA ASN A 146 -8.73 -20.10 3.36
C ASN A 146 -8.38 -21.23 4.35
N GLY A 147 -8.45 -20.90 5.63
CA GLY A 147 -8.29 -21.83 6.73
C GLY A 147 -9.18 -21.45 7.90
N ARG A 148 -9.21 -22.32 8.92
CA ARG A 148 -9.92 -22.04 10.17
C ARG A 148 -8.95 -22.05 11.34
N PHE A 149 -8.94 -20.97 12.11
CA PHE A 149 -8.15 -20.86 13.32
C PHE A 149 -8.55 -21.93 14.36
N ILE A 150 -7.56 -22.56 14.99
CA ILE A 150 -7.77 -23.51 16.09
C ILE A 150 -7.31 -22.88 17.41
N LYS A 151 -6.01 -22.55 17.51
CA LYS A 151 -5.42 -21.91 18.69
C LYS A 151 -4.11 -21.21 18.37
N ARG A 152 -3.74 -20.23 19.20
CA ARG A 152 -2.42 -19.61 19.18
C ARG A 152 -1.48 -20.41 20.07
N ILE A 153 -0.44 -21.02 19.49
CA ILE A 153 0.52 -21.85 20.24
C ILE A 153 1.47 -20.94 21.03
N ASN A 154 1.96 -19.88 20.38
CA ASN A 154 2.80 -18.86 21.00
C ASN A 154 2.73 -17.56 20.19
N ARG A 155 3.56 -16.57 20.52
CA ARG A 155 3.54 -15.26 19.85
C ARG A 155 3.85 -15.31 18.34
N PHE A 156 4.45 -16.39 17.83
CA PHE A 156 4.88 -16.54 16.43
C PHE A 156 4.23 -17.71 15.68
N VAL A 157 3.42 -18.54 16.34
CA VAL A 157 2.89 -19.77 15.73
C VAL A 157 1.44 -19.98 16.10
N LEU A 158 0.62 -20.25 15.09
CA LEU A 158 -0.77 -20.65 15.21
C LEU A 158 -0.94 -22.12 14.79
N GLU A 159 -1.97 -22.75 15.31
CA GLU A 159 -2.54 -23.98 14.74
C GLU A 159 -3.84 -23.63 14.01
N ALA A 160 -3.99 -24.17 12.80
CA ALA A 160 -5.16 -23.94 11.97
C ALA A 160 -5.50 -25.17 11.10
N LYS A 161 -6.75 -25.27 10.66
CA LYS A 161 -7.19 -26.26 9.67
C LYS A 161 -7.08 -25.63 8.27
N ILE A 162 -6.19 -26.14 7.43
CA ILE A 162 -5.98 -25.68 6.04
C ILE A 162 -6.22 -26.89 5.12
N GLY A 163 -7.13 -26.77 4.15
CA GLY A 163 -7.50 -27.88 3.27
C GLY A 163 -7.93 -29.13 4.02
N GLY A 164 -8.67 -28.97 5.13
CA GLY A 164 -9.10 -30.11 5.94
C GLY A 164 -8.10 -30.60 6.99
N VAL A 165 -6.82 -30.23 6.89
CA VAL A 165 -5.74 -30.80 7.70
C VAL A 165 -5.25 -29.80 8.76
N ARG A 166 -4.96 -30.27 9.98
CA ARG A 166 -4.33 -29.44 11.02
C ARG A 166 -2.88 -29.12 10.63
N ARG A 167 -2.52 -27.84 10.62
CA ARG A 167 -1.21 -27.33 10.21
C ARG A 167 -0.75 -26.24 11.17
N LYS A 168 0.58 -26.11 11.33
CA LYS A 168 1.19 -24.94 11.98
C LYS A 168 1.33 -23.81 10.96
N VAL A 169 1.00 -22.59 11.39
CA VAL A 169 1.04 -21.37 10.57
C VAL A 169 1.94 -20.35 11.26
N TYR A 170 2.87 -19.77 10.51
CA TYR A 170 3.73 -18.71 10.99
C TYR A 170 2.94 -17.41 11.18
N LEU A 171 3.10 -16.77 12.34
CA LEU A 171 2.55 -15.45 12.64
C LEU A 171 3.69 -14.45 12.76
N ARG A 172 3.74 -13.51 11.83
CA ARG A 172 4.72 -12.43 11.82
C ARG A 172 4.16 -11.13 12.41
N ASN A 173 3.48 -11.26 13.55
CA ASN A 173 2.87 -10.15 14.28
C ASN A 173 3.00 -10.38 15.79
N THR A 174 3.60 -9.42 16.49
CA THR A 174 3.82 -9.50 17.94
C THR A 174 2.63 -9.03 18.78
N GLY A 175 1.61 -8.42 18.15
CA GLY A 175 0.37 -8.03 18.82
C GLY A 175 -0.41 -9.21 19.36
N LYS A 176 -1.37 -8.93 20.24
CA LYS A 176 -2.32 -9.90 20.78
C LYS A 176 -3.32 -10.35 19.73
N LEU A 177 -3.81 -9.44 18.88
CA LEU A 177 -4.85 -9.73 17.87
C LEU A 177 -6.07 -10.47 18.50
N ALA A 178 -6.43 -10.08 19.74
CA ALA A 178 -7.35 -10.86 20.58
C ALA A 178 -8.75 -10.97 19.96
N ASP A 179 -9.21 -9.90 19.30
CA ASP A 179 -10.50 -9.84 18.61
C ASP A 179 -10.64 -10.87 17.47
N TYR A 180 -9.52 -11.37 16.95
CA TYR A 180 -9.49 -12.21 15.75
C TYR A 180 -9.14 -13.67 16.02
N PHE A 181 -8.50 -13.96 17.16
CA PHE A 181 -8.00 -15.30 17.49
C PHE A 181 -8.97 -16.08 18.37
N TYR A 182 -10.24 -16.13 17.96
CA TYR A 182 -11.24 -17.01 18.54
C TYR A 182 -11.43 -18.28 17.70
N ARG A 183 -11.84 -19.36 18.37
CA ARG A 183 -11.94 -20.70 17.76
C ARG A 183 -12.83 -20.66 16.51
N ARG A 184 -12.35 -21.28 15.42
CA ARG A 184 -13.02 -21.37 14.10
C ARG A 184 -13.12 -20.07 13.30
N ASN A 185 -12.57 -18.95 13.75
CA ASN A 185 -12.49 -17.76 12.89
C ASN A 185 -11.81 -18.11 11.56
N GLU A 186 -12.31 -17.57 10.46
CA GLU A 186 -11.69 -17.76 9.15
C GLU A 186 -10.37 -16.99 9.10
N ILE A 187 -9.35 -17.64 8.56
CA ILE A 187 -8.02 -17.06 8.36
C ILE A 187 -7.60 -17.24 6.91
N TYR A 188 -6.75 -16.34 6.45
CA TYR A 188 -6.22 -16.37 5.09
C TYR A 188 -4.71 -16.46 5.16
N VAL A 189 -4.17 -17.53 4.61
CA VAL A 189 -2.74 -17.83 4.63
C VAL A 189 -2.17 -17.85 3.21
N SER A 190 -0.87 -17.63 3.07
CA SER A 190 -0.16 -17.92 1.82
C SER A 190 0.89 -19.01 2.05
N GLU A 191 1.34 -19.67 0.99
CA GLU A 191 2.56 -20.46 1.08
C GLU A 191 3.75 -19.59 1.49
N TYR A 192 4.69 -20.19 2.21
CA TYR A 192 5.82 -19.52 2.82
C TYR A 192 7.06 -20.42 2.77
N ALA A 193 8.14 -19.89 2.21
CA ALA A 193 9.44 -20.54 2.16
C ALA A 193 10.19 -20.32 3.49
N GLY A 194 9.83 -21.08 4.52
CA GLY A 194 10.47 -21.03 5.83
C GLY A 194 10.19 -22.29 6.66
N LYS A 195 10.48 -22.23 7.96
CA LYS A 195 10.27 -23.37 8.90
C LYS A 195 8.84 -23.92 8.86
N TYR A 196 7.86 -23.05 8.60
CA TYR A 196 6.45 -23.43 8.45
C TYR A 196 6.02 -23.16 7.01
N ARG A 197 5.27 -24.10 6.42
CA ARG A 197 4.79 -24.02 5.03
C ARG A 197 3.83 -22.84 4.78
N TYR A 198 3.13 -22.38 5.81
CA TYR A 198 2.12 -21.33 5.68
C TYR A 198 2.43 -20.16 6.60
N ILE A 199 2.17 -18.95 6.11
CA ILE A 199 2.20 -17.70 6.89
C ILE A 199 0.80 -17.09 6.92
N LEU A 200 0.39 -16.57 8.08
CA LEU A 200 -0.85 -15.82 8.20
C LEU A 200 -0.72 -14.47 7.50
N ARG A 201 -1.68 -14.16 6.62
CA ARG A 201 -1.74 -12.89 5.89
C ARG A 201 -2.89 -12.02 6.36
N ALA A 202 -4.06 -12.60 6.53
CA ALA A 202 -5.23 -11.88 7.01
C ALA A 202 -6.12 -12.79 7.85
N VAL A 203 -7.05 -12.17 8.56
CA VAL A 203 -8.09 -12.82 9.36
C VAL A 203 -9.44 -12.25 8.96
N ASN A 204 -10.50 -13.04 9.04
CA ASN A 204 -11.84 -12.52 8.93
C ASN A 204 -12.11 -11.57 10.10
N ASP A 205 -12.61 -10.39 9.76
CA ASP A 205 -12.98 -9.37 10.73
C ASP A 205 -14.40 -9.66 11.24
N PRO A 206 -14.62 -9.86 12.56
CA PRO A 206 -15.97 -10.01 13.11
C PRO A 206 -16.87 -8.80 12.84
N TYR A 207 -16.30 -7.63 12.52
CA TYR A 207 -17.04 -6.41 12.18
C TYR A 207 -17.23 -6.21 10.67
N GLY A 208 -16.73 -7.12 9.84
CA GLY A 208 -16.94 -7.15 8.39
C GLY A 208 -15.66 -7.03 7.57
N GLY A 209 -15.52 -7.90 6.57
CA GLY A 209 -14.36 -7.91 5.68
C GLY A 209 -13.16 -8.66 6.25
N LYS A 210 -11.95 -8.18 5.96
CA LYS A 210 -10.70 -8.82 6.37
C LYS A 210 -9.78 -7.81 7.05
N VAL A 211 -9.11 -8.25 8.10
CA VAL A 211 -8.04 -7.49 8.77
C VAL A 211 -6.70 -8.10 8.39
N MET A 212 -5.78 -7.24 7.92
CA MET A 212 -4.40 -7.61 7.66
C MET A 212 -3.68 -8.02 8.97
N ALA A 213 -2.95 -9.13 8.93
CA ALA A 213 -2.28 -9.71 10.09
C ALA A 213 -0.75 -9.77 9.99
N ASP A 214 -0.15 -9.23 8.93
CA ASP A 214 1.28 -9.33 8.62
C ASP A 214 1.97 -7.94 8.44
N PRO A 215 2.18 -7.18 9.54
CA PRO A 215 2.62 -5.77 9.54
C PRO A 215 3.94 -5.47 8.82
N PHE A 216 4.72 -6.50 8.47
CA PHE A 216 5.97 -6.33 7.74
C PHE A 216 5.77 -5.81 6.32
N LEU A 217 4.55 -5.91 5.79
CA LEU A 217 4.21 -5.38 4.47
C LEU A 217 3.93 -3.87 4.50
N ASP A 218 3.65 -3.29 5.68
CA ASP A 218 3.26 -1.88 5.85
C ASP A 218 4.31 -0.93 5.28
N VAL A 219 5.59 -1.29 5.43
CA VAL A 219 6.73 -0.50 4.96
C VAL A 219 6.69 -0.26 3.44
N HIS A 220 6.15 -1.20 2.66
CA HIS A 220 6.04 -1.06 1.21
C HIS A 220 4.91 -0.09 0.84
N ILE A 221 3.77 -0.18 1.52
CA ILE A 221 2.66 0.78 1.39
C ILE A 221 3.13 2.19 1.74
N VAL A 222 3.78 2.36 2.88
CA VAL A 222 4.27 3.68 3.34
C VAL A 222 5.33 4.23 2.39
N LYS A 223 6.23 3.40 1.86
CA LYS A 223 7.23 3.83 0.89
C LYS A 223 6.58 4.35 -0.40
N GLY A 224 5.55 3.67 -0.91
CA GLY A 224 4.77 4.12 -2.06
C GLY A 224 4.00 5.41 -1.77
N TRP A 225 3.39 5.53 -0.60
CA TRP A 225 2.70 6.75 -0.17
C TRP A 225 3.66 7.95 -0.02
N LEU A 226 4.84 7.76 0.57
CA LEU A 226 5.88 8.79 0.65
C LEU A 226 6.31 9.26 -0.75
N ARG A 227 6.38 8.34 -1.72
CA ARG A 227 6.68 8.65 -3.12
C ARG A 227 5.61 9.54 -3.75
N MET A 228 4.33 9.31 -3.45
CA MET A 228 3.22 10.19 -3.87
C MET A 228 3.37 11.63 -3.32
N SER A 229 4.01 11.78 -2.16
CA SER A 229 4.33 13.08 -1.56
C SER A 229 5.69 13.65 -2.01
N GLY A 230 6.36 13.03 -2.98
CA GLY A 230 7.64 13.47 -3.51
C GLY A 230 8.88 13.06 -2.69
N ILE A 231 8.71 12.18 -1.71
CA ILE A 231 9.79 11.69 -0.84
C ILE A 231 10.29 10.33 -1.36
N ILE A 232 11.58 10.23 -1.67
CA ILE A 232 12.22 8.97 -2.08
C ILE A 232 12.83 8.31 -0.84
N ALA A 233 12.04 7.48 -0.17
CA ALA A 233 12.49 6.74 1.00
C ALA A 233 13.24 5.45 0.63
N ARG A 234 14.26 5.10 1.42
CA ARG A 234 15.00 3.85 1.35
C ARG A 234 14.68 3.01 2.59
N GLN A 235 14.37 1.74 2.34
CA GLN A 235 14.30 0.71 3.37
C GLN A 235 15.72 0.20 3.66
N ARG A 236 16.52 1.06 4.28
CA ARG A 236 17.78 0.64 4.91
C ARG A 236 17.44 0.44 6.36
N LYS A 237 17.87 -0.68 6.96
CA LYS A 237 17.82 -0.86 8.42
C LYS A 237 18.77 0.17 9.04
N VAL A 238 18.31 1.42 9.17
CA VAL A 238 19.14 2.50 9.68
C VAL A 238 19.21 2.30 11.18
N LYS A 239 20.36 1.81 11.62
CA LYS A 239 20.68 1.68 13.04
C LYS A 239 21.00 3.07 13.60
N PHE A 240 20.33 3.43 14.68
CA PHE A 240 20.63 4.60 15.50
C PHE A 240 20.69 4.18 16.96
N GLY A 241 21.91 3.99 17.47
CA GLY A 241 22.11 3.21 18.69
C GLY A 241 21.53 1.81 18.52
N ASP A 242 20.68 1.39 19.46
CA ASP A 242 20.07 0.06 19.48
C ASP A 242 18.81 -0.07 18.62
N PHE A 243 18.35 1.03 17.98
CA PHE A 243 17.09 1.05 17.24
C PHE A 243 17.31 0.99 15.73
N VAL A 244 16.49 0.18 15.07
CA VAL A 244 16.36 0.13 13.62
C VAL A 244 15.04 0.78 13.25
N PHE A 245 15.11 1.80 12.39
CA PHE A 245 13.94 2.47 11.81
C PHE A 245 13.67 1.93 10.40
N ASP A 246 12.40 1.92 10.01
CA ASP A 246 11.95 1.26 8.79
C ASP A 246 12.37 1.97 7.51
N LEU A 247 12.28 3.31 7.50
CA LEU A 247 12.49 4.14 6.31
C LEU A 247 13.33 5.37 6.62
N SER A 248 14.17 5.75 5.65
CA SER A 248 14.99 6.96 5.73
C SER A 248 15.20 7.61 4.37
N TRP A 249 15.49 8.90 4.38
CA TRP A 249 15.94 9.67 3.22
C TRP A 249 16.95 10.72 3.69
N LYS A 250 17.44 11.57 2.78
CA LYS A 250 18.51 12.54 3.05
C LYS A 250 18.29 13.31 4.36
N ASP A 251 17.11 13.92 4.48
CA ASP A 251 16.80 14.85 5.59
C ASP A 251 15.72 14.32 6.55
N GLY A 252 15.39 13.03 6.48
CA GLY A 252 14.36 12.50 7.38
C GLY A 252 14.34 10.99 7.59
N ILE A 253 13.52 10.61 8.55
CA ILE A 253 13.37 9.25 9.07
C ILE A 253 11.90 8.97 9.39
N CYS A 254 11.48 7.73 9.17
CA CYS A 254 10.11 7.29 9.37
C CYS A 254 10.09 5.90 10.02
N GLU A 255 9.30 5.79 11.08
CA GLU A 255 8.88 4.52 11.69
C GLU A 255 7.47 4.18 11.24
N VAL A 256 7.23 2.91 10.91
CA VAL A 256 5.92 2.42 10.48
C VAL A 256 5.28 1.58 11.59
N LYS A 257 3.99 1.81 11.86
CA LYS A 257 3.23 1.10 12.89
C LYS A 257 1.90 0.62 12.34
N GLY A 258 1.63 -0.69 12.46
CA GLY A 258 0.33 -1.25 12.12
C GLY A 258 -0.70 -1.01 13.23
N ALA A 259 -1.91 -0.60 12.86
CA ALA A 259 -3.05 -0.42 13.77
C ALA A 259 -4.18 -1.37 13.33
N ASN A 260 -4.53 -2.34 14.17
CA ASN A 260 -5.44 -3.42 13.81
C ASN A 260 -6.53 -3.66 14.83
N MET A 261 -6.57 -2.96 15.95
CA MET A 261 -7.65 -3.09 16.93
C MET A 261 -8.75 -2.09 16.60
N HIS A 262 -10.02 -2.48 16.73
CA HIS A 262 -11.13 -1.54 16.57
C HIS A 262 -11.36 -0.77 17.86
N TRP A 263 -11.74 0.50 17.76
CA TRP A 263 -12.19 1.23 18.95
C TRP A 263 -13.49 0.63 19.48
N LYS A 264 -13.63 0.54 20.82
CA LYS A 264 -14.82 -0.03 21.47
C LYS A 264 -16.11 0.69 21.06
N ASN A 265 -16.08 2.03 21.00
CA ASN A 265 -17.25 2.87 20.72
C ASN A 265 -17.48 3.14 19.23
N ASP A 266 -16.50 2.84 18.37
CA ASP A 266 -16.59 3.13 16.94
C ASP A 266 -15.68 2.20 16.14
N LYS A 267 -16.28 1.16 15.53
CA LYS A 267 -15.52 0.16 14.77
C LYS A 267 -14.87 0.73 13.51
N GLY A 268 -15.22 1.95 13.09
CA GLY A 268 -14.53 2.64 12.00
C GLY A 268 -13.18 3.25 12.39
N ILE A 269 -12.79 3.24 13.67
CA ILE A 269 -11.52 3.80 14.14
C ILE A 269 -10.55 2.67 14.48
N ALA A 270 -9.36 2.72 13.88
CA ALA A 270 -8.27 1.80 14.20
C ALA A 270 -7.44 2.31 15.38
N ILE A 271 -7.02 1.39 16.25
CA ILE A 271 -6.31 1.69 17.49
C ILE A 271 -4.92 1.05 17.47
N PHE A 272 -3.96 1.81 17.97
CA PHE A 272 -2.62 1.33 18.29
C PHE A 272 -2.18 1.74 19.71
N PRO A 273 -1.44 0.92 20.45
CA PRO A 273 -1.27 -0.52 20.26
C PRO A 273 -2.43 -1.29 20.92
N ASP A 274 -2.55 -2.57 20.58
CA ASP A 274 -3.45 -3.52 21.27
C ASP A 274 -2.86 -4.06 22.58
N VAL A 275 -1.55 -3.91 22.77
CA VAL A 275 -0.82 -4.22 24.01
C VAL A 275 0.26 -3.18 24.24
N TYR A 276 0.50 -2.80 25.50
CA TYR A 276 1.56 -1.86 25.83
C TYR A 276 2.92 -2.31 25.28
N SER A 277 3.65 -1.38 24.65
CA SER A 277 4.93 -1.66 24.01
C SER A 277 6.03 -0.73 24.52
N LYS A 278 6.85 -1.23 25.45
CA LYS A 278 8.09 -0.55 25.90
C LYS A 278 9.03 -0.23 24.73
N ARG A 279 9.02 -1.04 23.67
CA ARG A 279 9.80 -0.78 22.45
C ARG A 279 9.27 0.45 21.72
N ALA A 280 7.96 0.56 21.54
CA ALA A 280 7.36 1.72 20.89
C ALA A 280 7.67 3.00 21.68
N GLU A 281 7.51 2.97 23.00
CA GLU A 281 7.86 4.07 23.89
C GLU A 281 9.30 4.57 23.68
N LYS A 282 10.27 3.65 23.73
CA LYS A 282 11.68 3.98 23.51
C LYS A 282 11.95 4.54 22.10
N GLN A 283 11.30 3.99 21.07
CA GLN A 283 11.43 4.49 19.69
C GLN A 283 10.89 5.92 19.55
N ILE A 284 9.76 6.26 20.17
CA ILE A 284 9.17 7.60 20.12
C ILE A 284 10.07 8.61 20.82
N LYS A 285 10.60 8.27 22.01
CA LYS A 285 11.58 9.10 22.74
C LYS A 285 12.79 9.36 21.84
N LYS A 286 13.37 8.30 21.26
CA LYS A 286 14.55 8.44 20.39
C LYS A 286 14.26 9.28 19.15
N LEU A 287 13.15 9.06 18.47
CA LEU A 287 12.74 9.88 17.31
C LEU A 287 12.62 11.35 17.71
N SER A 288 12.03 11.65 18.86
CA SER A 288 11.83 13.03 19.33
C SER A 288 13.14 13.78 19.58
N GLU A 289 14.22 13.08 19.86
CA GLU A 289 15.56 13.66 20.14
C GLU A 289 16.47 13.70 18.90
N MET A 290 16.07 13.06 17.80
CA MET A 290 16.92 12.97 16.61
C MET A 290 17.11 14.32 15.93
N LYS A 291 18.37 14.61 15.53
CA LYS A 291 18.72 15.74 14.66
C LYS A 291 18.43 15.43 13.19
N LYS A 292 17.15 15.25 12.86
CA LYS A 292 16.64 15.10 11.48
C LYS A 292 15.54 16.13 11.22
N LYS A 293 15.58 16.76 10.04
CA LYS A 293 14.61 17.80 9.64
C LYS A 293 13.19 17.26 9.66
N THR A 294 12.99 16.05 9.13
CA THR A 294 11.70 15.37 9.20
C THR A 294 11.83 14.09 10.01
N ARG A 295 11.04 14.00 11.09
CA ARG A 295 10.88 12.80 11.91
C ARG A 295 9.42 12.43 11.84
N MET A 296 9.12 11.20 11.45
CA MET A 296 7.74 10.78 11.19
C MET A 296 7.43 9.43 11.82
N ILE A 297 6.22 9.30 12.33
CA ILE A 297 5.58 8.00 12.57
C ILE A 297 4.38 7.91 11.64
N VAL A 298 4.31 6.83 10.86
CA VAL A 298 3.18 6.54 10.00
C VAL A 298 2.44 5.34 10.55
N PHE A 299 1.19 5.55 10.95
CA PHE A 299 0.27 4.48 11.29
C PHE A 299 -0.42 3.97 10.04
N VAL A 300 -0.54 2.64 9.92
CA VAL A 300 -1.26 1.99 8.83
C VAL A 300 -2.39 1.18 9.45
N SER A 301 -3.64 1.56 9.21
CA SER A 301 -4.78 0.75 9.63
C SER A 301 -4.80 -0.53 8.81
N HIS A 302 -5.06 -1.67 9.43
CA HIS A 302 -5.07 -2.98 8.78
C HIS A 302 -6.46 -3.39 8.25
N PHE A 303 -7.41 -2.45 8.28
CA PHE A 303 -8.75 -2.51 7.74
C PHE A 303 -9.19 -1.10 7.30
N PRO A 304 -10.26 -0.95 6.48
CA PRO A 304 -10.79 0.36 6.10
C PRO A 304 -11.27 1.14 7.32
N ALA A 305 -10.59 2.24 7.63
CA ALA A 305 -10.79 3.04 8.81
C ALA A 305 -11.02 4.50 8.42
N LYS A 306 -11.83 5.22 9.21
CA LYS A 306 -12.01 6.67 9.07
C LYS A 306 -11.00 7.48 9.87
N GLY A 307 -10.22 6.83 10.73
CA GLY A 307 -9.17 7.45 11.53
C GLY A 307 -8.34 6.41 12.28
N VAL A 308 -7.16 6.82 12.72
CA VAL A 308 -6.31 6.01 13.61
C VAL A 308 -6.07 6.78 14.90
N ALA A 309 -6.16 6.12 16.04
CA ALA A 309 -5.88 6.71 17.34
C ALA A 309 -4.90 5.88 18.17
N LEU A 310 -4.33 6.50 19.19
CA LEU A 310 -3.68 5.76 20.26
C LEU A 310 -4.73 5.13 21.18
N ASN A 311 -4.43 3.96 21.74
CA ASN A 311 -5.26 3.35 22.76
C ASN A 311 -5.26 4.26 24.01
N PRO A 312 -6.40 4.86 24.40
CA PRO A 312 -6.46 5.78 25.54
C PRO A 312 -6.22 5.09 26.89
N GLU A 313 -6.28 3.75 26.95
CA GLU A 313 -5.91 2.97 28.13
C GLU A 313 -4.40 3.09 28.47
N PHE A 314 -3.56 3.50 27.52
CA PHE A 314 -2.12 3.67 27.74
C PHE A 314 -1.76 5.15 27.85
N GLU A 315 -2.26 5.84 28.89
CA GLU A 315 -2.10 7.28 29.11
C GLU A 315 -0.67 7.78 28.97
N HIS A 316 0.31 7.06 29.55
CA HIS A 316 1.72 7.42 29.44
C HIS A 316 2.21 7.46 27.99
N LEU A 317 1.76 6.52 27.15
CA LEU A 317 2.10 6.51 25.73
C LEU A 317 1.44 7.67 24.99
N VAL A 318 0.18 7.97 25.32
CA VAL A 318 -0.57 9.11 24.77
C VAL A 318 0.16 10.43 25.08
N GLU A 319 0.55 10.64 26.33
CA GLU A 319 1.23 11.86 26.74
C GLU A 319 2.63 11.98 26.15
N LEU A 320 3.37 10.87 26.07
CA LEU A 320 4.65 10.82 25.37
C LEU A 320 4.51 11.26 23.91
N PHE A 321 3.47 10.79 23.21
CA PHE A 321 3.21 11.21 21.84
C PHE A 321 2.87 12.71 21.73
N ARG A 322 2.07 13.25 22.65
CA ARG A 322 1.78 14.70 22.68
C ARG A 322 3.07 15.52 22.87
N CYS A 323 3.93 15.11 23.79
CA CYS A 323 5.24 15.71 24.00
C CYS A 323 6.12 15.62 22.74
N ALA A 324 6.12 14.48 22.06
CA ALA A 324 6.88 14.26 20.83
C ALA A 324 6.41 15.17 19.69
N LEU A 325 5.10 15.36 19.52
CA LEU A 325 4.53 16.28 18.53
C LEU A 325 4.95 17.73 18.79
N LYS A 326 4.90 18.18 20.05
CA LYS A 326 5.41 19.51 20.45
C LYS A 326 6.89 19.71 20.10
N LYS A 327 7.68 18.63 20.11
CA LYS A 327 9.09 18.63 19.69
C LYS A 327 9.29 18.49 18.17
N GLY A 328 8.23 18.59 17.37
CA GLY A 328 8.27 18.56 15.91
C GLY A 328 8.29 17.17 15.28
N LEU A 329 7.85 16.13 16.01
CA LEU A 329 7.52 14.84 15.41
C LEU A 329 6.28 14.99 14.53
N SER A 330 6.29 14.43 13.32
CA SER A 330 5.13 14.36 12.44
C SER A 330 4.43 13.00 12.61
N VAL A 331 3.11 13.00 12.65
CA VAL A 331 2.31 11.78 12.67
C VAL A 331 1.36 11.77 11.48
N LYS A 332 1.27 10.62 10.83
CA LYS A 332 0.37 10.36 9.70
C LYS A 332 -0.35 9.05 9.91
N ALA A 333 -1.55 8.94 9.38
CA ALA A 333 -2.37 7.75 9.46
C ALA A 333 -2.89 7.41 8.06
N LEU A 334 -2.70 6.17 7.64
CA LEU A 334 -3.10 5.65 6.33
C LEU A 334 -4.15 4.59 6.54
N SER A 335 -5.23 4.65 5.76
CA SER A 335 -6.17 3.55 5.65
C SER A 335 -5.88 2.67 4.46
N THR A 336 -6.15 1.38 4.63
CA THR A 336 -5.89 0.35 3.65
C THR A 336 -7.06 -0.61 3.55
N ILE A 337 -7.11 -1.33 2.44
CA ILE A 337 -8.15 -2.31 2.14
C ILE A 337 -7.54 -3.55 1.51
N ILE A 338 -8.14 -4.71 1.79
CA ILE A 338 -7.81 -5.96 1.10
C ILE A 338 -8.81 -6.17 -0.03
N VAL A 339 -8.31 -6.32 -1.26
CA VAL A 339 -9.09 -6.70 -2.44
C VAL A 339 -8.42 -7.92 -3.06
N ASP A 340 -9.15 -9.02 -3.16
CA ASP A 340 -8.63 -10.34 -3.54
C ASP A 340 -7.35 -10.70 -2.75
N ASN A 341 -6.21 -10.82 -3.45
CA ASN A 341 -4.91 -11.17 -2.90
C ASN A 341 -4.02 -9.95 -2.62
N TYR A 342 -4.56 -8.73 -2.69
CA TYR A 342 -3.80 -7.49 -2.58
C TYR A 342 -4.21 -6.68 -1.38
N TRP A 343 -3.22 -6.12 -0.71
CA TRP A 343 -3.40 -5.12 0.32
C TRP A 343 -3.01 -3.75 -0.22
N ILE A 344 -3.95 -2.80 -0.20
CA ILE A 344 -3.91 -1.61 -1.03
C ILE A 344 -4.08 -0.38 -0.15
N PHE A 345 -3.29 0.67 -0.41
CA PHE A 345 -3.50 1.99 0.16
C PHE A 345 -4.82 2.58 -0.34
N GLU A 346 -5.76 2.88 0.57
CA GLU A 346 -7.03 3.51 0.23
C GLU A 346 -6.87 5.04 0.21
N LYS A 347 -6.56 5.61 1.37
CA LYS A 347 -6.53 7.07 1.62
C LYS A 347 -5.73 7.42 2.87
N GLU A 348 -5.32 8.69 2.98
CA GLU A 348 -4.86 9.24 4.26
C GLU A 348 -6.07 9.54 5.15
N THR A 349 -5.95 9.28 6.45
CA THR A 349 -6.99 9.50 7.45
C THR A 349 -6.48 10.39 8.57
N PRO A 350 -7.36 11.07 9.31
CA PRO A 350 -6.95 11.80 10.50
C PRO A 350 -6.33 10.87 11.55
N PHE A 351 -5.32 11.40 12.25
CA PHE A 351 -4.87 10.84 13.52
C PHE A 351 -5.70 11.48 14.64
N LEU A 352 -6.35 10.65 15.46
CA LEU A 352 -7.35 11.06 16.43
C LEU A 352 -6.83 10.95 17.86
N TRP A 353 -7.31 11.84 18.72
CA TRP A 353 -7.15 11.75 20.16
C TRP A 353 -8.48 11.33 20.77
N LEU A 354 -8.50 10.11 21.31
CA LEU A 354 -9.66 9.61 22.02
C LEU A 354 -9.58 9.98 23.50
N ARG A 355 -10.75 10.18 24.10
CA ARG A 355 -10.92 10.23 25.56
C ARG A 355 -11.27 8.81 26.02
N GLN A 356 -10.91 8.46 27.26
CA GLN A 356 -11.17 7.13 27.83
C GLN A 356 -12.67 6.80 27.87
#